data_AF-A0A972JMZ8-F1
#
_entry.id   AF-A0A972JMZ8-F1
#
_cell.length_a   1.000
_cell.length_b   1.000
_cell.length_c   1.000
_cell.angle_alpha   90.00
_cell.angle_beta   90.00
_cell.angle_gamma   90.00
#
_symmetry.space_group_name_H-M   'P 1'
#
loop_
_entity.id
_entity.type
_entity.pdbx_description
1 polymer ?
#
loop_
_entity_poly.entity_id
_entity_poly.type
_entity_poly.pdbx_seq_one_letter_code
_entity_poly.pdbx_strand_id
1 'polypeptide(L)'
;MTKVIIKNPTFKTKAVRETGGFTVIKPGKSAKVDAIWSDLEVERYKAAGLEFGKAKADPLSDLKAQADSLGVEYDGRATAKSLQEAIDGKLAE
;
A
#
# COMPACT_ATOMS: atom_id res chain seq x y z
N MET A 1 13.73 -3.61 0.54
CA MET A 1 12.82 -4.68 1.01
C MET A 1 11.46 -4.06 1.23
N THR A 2 10.47 -4.44 0.44
CA THR A 2 9.13 -3.81 0.48
C THR A 2 8.23 -4.64 1.38
N LYS A 3 7.79 -4.05 2.49
CA LYS A 3 6.81 -4.67 3.37
C LYS A 3 5.42 -4.49 2.78
N VAL A 4 4.79 -5.60 2.42
CA VAL A 4 3.47 -5.62 1.79
C VAL A 4 2.47 -6.28 2.73
N ILE A 5 1.26 -5.74 2.82
CA ILE A 5 0.19 -6.38 3.58
C ILE A 5 -0.69 -7.11 2.60
N ILE A 6 -0.79 -8.42 2.74
CA ILE A 6 -1.66 -9.24 1.89
C ILE A 6 -2.81 -9.73 2.74
N LYS A 7 -4.03 -9.53 2.24
CA LYS A 7 -5.25 -10.06 2.81
C LYS A 7 -5.79 -11.16 1.90
N ASN A 8 -6.23 -12.24 2.51
CA ASN A 8 -6.90 -13.33 1.83
C ASN A 8 -8.40 -13.28 2.14
N PRO A 9 -9.22 -12.57 1.35
CA PRO A 9 -10.68 -12.58 1.51
C PRO A 9 -11.33 -13.88 1.02
N THR A 10 -10.57 -14.76 0.36
CA THR A 10 -11.12 -16.00 -0.20
C THR A 10 -11.43 -17.02 0.90
N PHE A 11 -12.22 -18.03 0.57
CA PHE A 11 -12.56 -19.14 1.48
C PHE A 11 -11.47 -20.23 1.56
N LYS A 12 -10.38 -20.10 0.80
CA LYS A 12 -9.30 -21.09 0.75
C LYS A 12 -8.01 -20.50 1.29
N THR A 13 -7.21 -21.30 1.98
CA THR A 13 -5.86 -20.90 2.39
C THR A 13 -4.98 -20.66 1.16
N LYS A 14 -4.20 -19.58 1.18
CA LYS A 14 -3.28 -19.20 0.10
C LYS A 14 -1.88 -19.06 0.67
N ALA A 15 -0.87 -19.36 -0.14
CA ALA A 15 0.53 -19.13 0.21
C ALA A 15 1.11 -18.11 -0.76
N VAL A 16 1.89 -17.18 -0.22
CA VAL A 16 2.63 -16.17 -0.97
C VAL A 16 4.12 -16.33 -0.72
N ARG A 17 4.93 -15.99 -1.71
CA ARG A 17 6.37 -16.13 -1.63
C ARG A 17 6.95 -14.98 -0.82
N GLU A 18 7.75 -15.29 0.19
CA GLU A 18 8.42 -14.30 1.04
C GLU A 18 9.93 -14.44 0.87
N THR A 19 10.67 -13.37 1.17
CA THR A 19 12.13 -13.44 1.27
C THR A 19 12.51 -14.47 2.33
N GLY A 20 13.02 -15.63 1.91
CA GLY A 20 13.38 -16.74 2.80
C GLY A 20 12.31 -17.84 2.93
N GLY A 21 11.20 -17.81 2.18
CA GLY A 21 10.26 -18.92 2.17
C GLY A 21 8.87 -18.59 1.61
N PHE A 22 7.84 -19.07 2.32
CA PHE A 22 6.44 -18.86 1.99
C PHE A 22 5.66 -18.45 3.22
N THR A 23 4.81 -17.43 3.09
CA THR A 23 3.85 -17.04 4.11
C THR A 23 2.49 -17.62 3.78
N VAL A 24 1.91 -18.37 4.71
CA VAL A 24 0.58 -18.98 4.55
C VAL A 24 -0.47 -18.07 5.19
N ILE A 25 -1.45 -17.65 4.38
CA ILE A 25 -2.52 -16.73 4.77
C ILE A 25 -3.84 -17.49 4.78
N LYS A 26 -4.39 -17.70 5.98
CA LYS A 26 -5.71 -18.32 6.20
C LYS A 26 -6.84 -17.46 5.61
N PRO A 27 -7.98 -18.06 5.25
CA PRO A 27 -9.15 -17.31 4.79
C PRO A 27 -9.59 -16.26 5.82
N GLY A 28 -9.90 -15.05 5.35
CA GLY A 28 -10.27 -13.89 6.16
C GLY A 28 -9.12 -13.24 6.95
N LYS A 29 -7.88 -13.74 6.83
CA LYS A 29 -6.71 -13.20 7.54
C LYS A 29 -5.83 -12.36 6.63
N SER A 30 -4.99 -11.53 7.26
CA SER A 30 -3.94 -10.78 6.61
C SER A 30 -2.56 -11.14 7.17
N ALA A 31 -1.54 -11.02 6.34
CA ALA A 31 -0.15 -11.21 6.70
C ALA A 31 0.69 -10.04 6.20
N LYS A 32 1.70 -9.68 6.98
CA LYS A 32 2.78 -8.77 6.57
C LYS A 32 3.89 -9.64 6.00
N VAL A 33 4.27 -9.36 4.76
CA VAL A 33 5.22 -10.18 4.02
C VAL A 33 6.33 -9.28 3.50
N ASP A 34 7.56 -9.69 3.72
CA ASP A 34 8.72 -9.00 3.17
C ASP A 34 9.13 -9.63 1.85
N ALA A 35 8.79 -8.98 0.74
CA ALA A 35 8.97 -9.58 -0.58
C ALA A 35 9.36 -8.56 -1.65
N ILE A 36 10.09 -9.07 -2.64
CA ILE A 36 10.45 -8.37 -3.87
C ILE A 36 9.79 -9.15 -5.01
N TRP A 37 8.53 -8.84 -5.29
CA TRP A 37 7.77 -9.46 -6.39
C TRP A 37 7.83 -8.56 -7.64
N SER A 38 7.97 -9.18 -8.81
CA SER A 38 7.70 -8.48 -10.07
C SER A 38 6.20 -8.23 -10.26
N ASP A 39 5.83 -7.26 -11.10
CA ASP A 39 4.42 -6.93 -11.40
C ASP A 39 3.60 -8.17 -11.82
N LEU A 40 4.21 -9.06 -12.61
CA LEU A 40 3.59 -10.32 -13.05
C LEU A 40 3.22 -11.24 -11.87
N GLU A 41 4.05 -11.32 -10.82
CA GLU A 41 3.75 -12.11 -9.62
C GLU A 41 2.63 -11.47 -8.82
N VAL A 42 2.63 -10.15 -8.70
CA VAL A 42 1.54 -9.40 -8.04
C VAL A 42 0.21 -9.64 -8.75
N GLU A 43 0.20 -9.61 -10.09
CA GLU A 43 -1.00 -9.92 -10.88
C GLU A 43 -1.49 -11.36 -10.68
N ARG A 44 -0.59 -12.34 -10.63
CA ARG A 44 -0.95 -13.74 -10.32
C ARG A 44 -1.63 -13.87 -8.97
N TYR A 45 -1.12 -13.18 -7.95
CA TYR A 45 -1.73 -13.20 -6.63
C TYR A 45 -3.08 -12.46 -6.59
N LYS A 46 -3.22 -11.34 -7.30
CA LYS A 46 -4.52 -10.67 -7.48
C LYS A 46 -5.53 -11.57 -8.18
N ALA A 47 -5.13 -12.26 -9.25
CA ALA A 47 -5.95 -13.24 -9.96
C ALA A 47 -6.32 -14.44 -9.06
N ALA A 48 -5.47 -14.80 -8.10
CA ALA A 48 -5.78 -15.81 -7.09
C ALA A 48 -6.76 -15.33 -6.01
N GLY A 49 -7.22 -14.07 -6.08
CA GLY A 49 -8.17 -13.45 -5.15
C GLY A 49 -7.52 -12.83 -3.92
N LEU A 50 -6.20 -12.60 -3.92
CA LEU A 50 -5.50 -11.93 -2.82
C LEU A 50 -5.57 -10.41 -2.99
N GLU A 51 -5.95 -9.73 -1.91
CA GLU A 51 -5.97 -8.28 -1.84
C GLU A 51 -4.63 -7.78 -1.30
N PHE A 52 -3.94 -6.96 -2.09
CA PHE A 52 -2.73 -6.28 -1.65
C PHE A 52 -3.11 -4.95 -1.02
N GLY A 53 -3.01 -4.88 0.30
CA GLY A 53 -2.86 -3.59 0.95
C GLY A 53 -1.43 -3.11 0.74
N LYS A 54 -1.24 -1.91 0.20
CA LYS A 54 -0.11 -1.11 0.65
C LYS A 54 -0.20 -1.12 2.18
N ALA A 55 0.87 -1.49 2.89
CA ALA A 55 0.92 -1.27 4.33
C ALA A 55 0.49 0.18 4.52
N LYS A 56 -0.74 0.41 5.04
CA LYS A 56 -1.51 1.65 4.84
C LYS A 56 -0.49 2.78 4.81
N ALA A 57 -0.21 3.32 3.61
CA ALA A 57 0.45 4.59 3.57
C ALA A 57 -0.52 5.45 4.36
N ASP A 58 -0.09 5.94 5.52
CA ASP A 58 -0.88 6.90 6.27
C ASP A 58 -1.45 7.86 5.23
N PRO A 59 -2.75 8.20 5.25
CA PRO A 59 -3.31 9.14 4.27
C PRO A 59 -2.45 10.41 4.19
N LEU A 60 -1.78 10.76 5.30
CA LEU A 60 -0.73 11.75 5.37
C LEU A 60 0.47 11.50 4.44
N SER A 61 1.01 10.28 4.35
CA SER A 61 2.13 9.93 3.47
C SER A 61 1.75 10.03 1.99
N ASP A 62 0.53 9.63 1.62
CA ASP A 62 0.06 9.74 0.23
C ASP A 62 -0.12 11.22 -0.16
N LEU A 63 -0.74 12.01 0.72
CA LEU A 63 -0.86 13.46 0.55
C LEU A 63 0.50 14.16 0.53
N LYS A 64 1.44 13.76 1.39
CA LYS A 64 2.81 14.32 1.38
C LYS A 64 3.54 14.01 0.08
N ALA A 65 3.37 12.80 -0.47
CA ALA A 65 3.94 12.43 -1.76
C ALA A 65 3.32 13.21 -2.92
N GLN A 66 2.00 13.45 -2.90
CA GLN A 66 1.32 14.32 -3.86
C GLN A 66 1.80 15.77 -3.76
N ALA A 67 1.89 16.30 -2.54
CA ALA A 67 2.37 17.65 -2.28
C ALA A 67 3.81 17.85 -2.77
N ASP A 68 4.71 16.90 -2.48
CA ASP A 68 6.10 16.91 -2.97
C ASP A 68 6.16 16.89 -4.51
N SER A 69 5.34 16.04 -5.14
CA SER A 69 5.25 15.96 -6.61
C SER A 69 4.68 17.23 -7.26
N LEU A 70 3.89 18.02 -6.53
CA LEU A 70 3.30 19.29 -6.98
C LEU A 70 4.13 20.51 -6.54
N GLY A 71 5.25 20.31 -5.84
CA GLY A 71 6.05 21.41 -5.28
C GLY A 71 5.26 22.26 -4.27
N VAL A 72 4.40 21.64 -3.48
CA VAL A 72 3.63 22.26 -2.39
C VAL A 72 4.45 22.15 -1.11
N GLU A 73 4.88 23.29 -0.58
CA GLU A 73 5.57 23.33 0.72
C GLU A 73 4.57 23.10 1.85
N TYR A 74 4.90 22.20 2.79
CA TYR A 74 4.07 21.92 3.95
C TYR A 74 4.91 21.79 5.22
N ASP A 75 4.33 22.19 6.36
CA ASP A 75 5.00 22.08 7.65
C ASP A 75 5.12 20.61 8.11
N GLY A 76 6.21 20.27 8.82
CA GLY A 76 6.43 18.92 9.35
C GLY A 76 5.29 18.42 10.26
N ARG A 77 4.53 19.34 10.87
CA ARG A 77 3.34 19.08 11.71
C ARG A 77 2.01 19.20 10.97
N ALA A 78 2.02 19.33 9.64
CA ALA A 78 0.82 19.45 8.84
C ALA A 78 -0.12 18.24 9.04
N THR A 79 -1.40 18.53 9.26
CA THR A 79 -2.46 17.52 9.33
C THR A 79 -2.93 17.15 7.92
N ALA A 80 -3.55 15.97 7.77
CA ALA A 80 -4.03 15.48 6.48
C ALA A 80 -4.99 16.48 5.80
N LYS A 81 -5.82 17.17 6.58
CA LYS A 81 -6.76 18.16 6.08
C LYS A 81 -6.06 19.37 5.44
N SER A 82 -5.08 19.96 6.15
CA SER A 82 -4.34 21.13 5.66
C SER A 82 -3.49 20.80 4.43
N LEU A 83 -2.87 19.63 4.41
CA LEU A 83 -2.11 19.14 3.24
C LEU A 83 -3.02 18.95 2.03
N GLN A 84 -4.21 18.39 2.23
CA GLN A 84 -5.17 18.16 1.16
C GLN A 84 -5.72 19.47 0.58
N GLU A 85 -6.03 20.47 1.41
CA GLU A 85 -6.44 21.81 0.94
C GLU A 85 -5.35 22.49 0.10
N ALA A 86 -4.08 22.37 0.49
CA ALA A 86 -2.96 22.94 -0.26
C ALA A 86 -2.73 22.25 -1.62
N ILE A 87 -2.90 20.92 -1.67
CA ILE A 87 -2.84 20.14 -2.91
C ILE A 87 -3.98 20.52 -3.85
N ASP A 88 -5.22 20.58 -3.33
CA ASP A 88 -6.41 20.91 -4.12
C ASP A 88 -6.32 22.33 -4.71
N GLY A 89 -5.86 23.30 -3.91
CA GLY A 89 -5.62 24.66 -4.38
C GLY A 89 -4.55 24.77 -5.48
N LYS A 90 -3.49 23.94 -5.40
CA LYS A 90 -2.45 23.87 -6.43
C LYS A 90 -2.93 23.17 -7.72
N LEU A 91 -3.90 22.26 -7.60
CA LEU A 91 -4.46 21.52 -8.73
C LEU A 91 -5.52 22.32 -9.49
N ALA A 92 -6.15 23.29 -8.83
CA ALA A 92 -7.19 24.15 -9.37
C ALA A 92 -6.66 25.44 -10.05
N GLU A 93 -5.35 25.70 -9.97
CA GLU A 93 -4.63 26.79 -10.65
C GLU A 93 -4.13 26.35 -12.04
#